data_AF-A0A2R6MKK4-F1
#
_entry.id   AF-A0A2R6MKK4-F1
#
_cell.length_a   1.000
_cell.length_b   1.000
_cell.length_c   1.000
_cell.angle_alpha   90.00
_cell.angle_beta   90.00
_cell.angle_gamma   90.00
#
_symmetry.space_group_name_H-M   'P 1'
#
loop_
_entity.id
_entity.type
_entity.pdbx_description
1 polymer ?
#
loop_
_entity_poly.entity_id
_entity_poly.type
_entity_poly.pdbx_seq_one_letter_code
_entity_poly.pdbx_strand_id
1 'polypeptide(L)'
;MSLRIGEALSEGVRRTFTRDGLVLAIVFVLIGIVTALATQTIVAEVIDGAIEALRAESGTAPNDFSPDEIDRIETALEGQVPLALPISPLVAGLLLVLTGVLAEAANLVAVRAFFAESGRALSGEL
;
A
#
# COMPACT_ATOMS: atom_id res chain seq x y z
N MET A 1 -14.37 20.03 30.45
CA MET A 1 -14.92 19.05 29.49
C MET A 1 -13.88 17.98 29.26
N SER A 2 -13.96 16.86 29.99
CA SER A 2 -13.10 15.70 29.69
C SER A 2 -13.64 15.03 28.43
N LEU A 3 -12.84 15.02 27.37
CA LEU A 3 -13.14 14.25 26.16
C LEU A 3 -13.26 12.79 26.59
N ARG A 4 -14.46 12.23 26.53
CA ARG A 4 -14.70 10.80 26.76
C ARG A 4 -14.18 10.02 25.54
N ILE A 5 -12.86 9.98 25.40
CA ILE A 5 -12.15 9.36 24.27
C ILE A 5 -12.54 7.88 24.17
N GLY A 6 -12.73 7.19 25.29
CA GLY A 6 -13.13 5.78 25.31
C GLY A 6 -14.51 5.53 24.68
N GLU A 7 -15.46 6.42 24.92
CA GLU A 7 -16.84 6.31 24.41
C GLU A 7 -16.89 6.66 22.91
N ALA A 8 -16.08 7.64 22.48
CA ALA A 8 -15.89 7.95 21.06
C ALA A 8 -15.18 6.81 20.30
N LEU A 9 -14.21 6.13 20.92
CA LEU A 9 -13.52 4.99 20.30
C LEU A 9 -14.45 3.78 20.15
N SER A 10 -15.20 3.42 21.19
CA SER A 10 -16.13 2.29 21.13
C SER A 10 -17.24 2.52 20.11
N GLU A 11 -17.73 3.75 20.00
CA GLU A 11 -18.73 4.12 18.99
C GLU A 11 -18.15 4.07 17.57
N GLY A 12 -16.92 4.57 17.36
CA GLY A 12 -16.23 4.47 16.07
C GLY A 12 -15.99 3.02 15.62
N VAL A 13 -15.60 2.14 16.56
CA VAL A 13 -15.44 0.71 16.31
C VAL A 13 -16.78 0.08 15.95
N ARG A 14 -17.82 0.32 16.74
CA ARG A 14 -19.16 -0.22 16.50
C ARG A 14 -19.72 0.20 15.14
N ARG A 15 -19.43 1.44 14.73
CA ARG A 15 -19.83 1.98 13.43
C ARG A 15 -19.08 1.34 12.26
N THR A 16 -17.83 0.96 12.46
CA THR A 16 -17.04 0.20 11.47
C THR A 16 -17.62 -1.22 11.26
N PHE A 17 -18.23 -1.82 12.28
CA PHE A 17 -18.89 -3.13 12.18
C PHE A 17 -20.31 -3.11 11.57
N THR A 18 -20.79 -1.96 11.09
CA THR A 18 -22.00 -1.91 10.27
C THR A 18 -21.74 -2.47 8.87
N ARG A 19 -22.78 -2.87 8.13
CA ARG A 19 -22.63 -3.42 6.77
C ARG A 19 -21.83 -2.48 5.86
N ASP A 20 -22.15 -1.19 5.89
CA ASP A 20 -21.50 -0.18 5.04
C ASP A 20 -20.07 0.13 5.52
N GLY A 21 -19.85 0.18 6.83
CA GLY A 21 -18.52 0.32 7.42
C GLY A 21 -17.59 -0.85 7.09
N LEU A 22 -18.11 -2.07 7.13
CA LEU A 22 -17.36 -3.29 6.80
C LEU A 22 -17.00 -3.35 5.31
N VAL A 23 -17.95 -3.00 4.42
CA VAL A 23 -17.68 -2.92 2.98
C VAL A 23 -16.57 -1.91 2.70
N LEU A 24 -16.63 -0.73 3.32
CA LEU A 24 -15.61 0.29 3.17
C LEU A 24 -14.25 -0.16 3.70
N ALA A 25 -14.21 -0.83 4.85
CA ALA A 25 -12.99 -1.40 5.40
C ALA A 25 -12.36 -2.43 4.44
N ILE A 26 -13.17 -3.32 3.86
CA ILE A 26 -12.71 -4.29 2.84
C ILE A 26 -12.14 -3.56 1.63
N VAL A 27 -12.79 -2.51 1.14
CA VAL A 27 -12.29 -1.71 0.00
C VAL A 27 -10.92 -1.10 0.32
N PHE A 28 -10.73 -0.50 1.50
CA PHE A 28 -9.43 0.03 1.89
C PHE A 28 -8.35 -1.04 2.04
N VAL A 29 -8.69 -2.22 2.56
CA VAL A 29 -7.77 -3.36 2.63
C VAL A 29 -7.34 -3.80 1.23
N LEU A 30 -8.28 -3.92 0.29
CA LEU A 30 -7.98 -4.30 -1.09
C LEU A 30 -7.08 -3.26 -1.78
N ILE A 31 -7.39 -1.97 -1.61
CA ILE A 31 -6.55 -0.87 -2.11
C ILE A 31 -5.14 -0.95 -1.53
N GLY A 32 -5.01 -1.22 -0.22
CA GLY A 32 -3.73 -1.38 0.45
C GLY A 32 -2.92 -2.55 -0.10
N ILE A 33 -3.55 -3.71 -0.32
CA ILE A 33 -2.91 -4.89 -0.92
C ILE A 33 -2.41 -4.56 -2.33
N VAL A 34 -3.28 -3.99 -3.18
CA VAL A 34 -2.95 -3.65 -4.56
C VAL A 34 -1.80 -2.64 -4.61
N THR A 35 -1.82 -1.63 -3.72
CA THR A 35 -0.75 -0.64 -3.59
C THR A 35 0.57 -1.27 -3.18
N ALA A 36 0.55 -2.18 -2.20
CA ALA A 36 1.75 -2.88 -1.73
C ALA A 36 2.36 -3.75 -2.83
N LEU A 37 1.55 -4.52 -3.56
CA LEU A 37 1.99 -5.36 -4.68
C LEU A 37 2.68 -4.53 -5.77
N ALA A 38 2.05 -3.43 -6.17
CA ALA A 38 2.60 -2.57 -7.20
C ALA A 38 3.89 -1.87 -6.75
N THR A 39 3.95 -1.44 -5.49
CA THR A 39 5.15 -0.83 -4.92
C THR A 39 6.31 -1.83 -4.88
N GLN A 40 6.09 -3.04 -4.38
CA GLN A 40 7.12 -4.08 -4.35
C GLN A 40 7.60 -4.47 -5.75
N THR A 41 6.70 -4.51 -6.73
CA THR A 41 7.07 -4.76 -8.13
C THR A 41 8.00 -3.69 -8.69
N ILE A 42 7.73 -2.42 -8.42
CA ILE A 42 8.59 -1.32 -8.87
C ILE A 42 9.94 -1.36 -8.15
N VAL A 43 9.95 -1.66 -6.85
CA VAL A 43 11.18 -1.77 -6.06
C VAL A 43 12.05 -2.94 -6.54
N ALA A 44 11.45 -4.08 -6.89
CA ALA A 44 12.16 -5.23 -7.45
C ALA A 44 12.93 -4.86 -8.72
N GLU A 45 12.29 -4.18 -9.68
CA GLU A 45 12.97 -3.74 -10.91
C GLU A 45 14.13 -2.77 -10.63
N VAL A 46 13.98 -1.87 -9.65
CA VAL A 46 15.06 -0.95 -9.25
C VAL A 46 16.24 -1.71 -8.66
N ILE A 47 15.97 -2.75 -7.87
CA ILE A 47 16.99 -3.65 -7.32
C ILE A 47 17.70 -4.37 -8.47
N ASP A 48 16.96 -4.99 -9.38
CA ASP A 48 17.50 -5.73 -10.52
C ASP A 48 18.39 -4.83 -11.39
N GLY A 49 17.92 -3.61 -11.68
CA GLY A 49 18.71 -2.63 -12.42
C GLY A 49 19.98 -2.18 -11.70
N ALA A 50 19.95 -2.07 -10.37
CA ALA A 50 21.13 -1.75 -9.57
C ALA A 50 22.14 -2.91 -9.54
N ILE A 51 21.67 -4.15 -9.45
CA ILE A 51 22.51 -5.36 -9.50
C ILE A 51 23.16 -5.51 -10.86
N GLU A 52 22.41 -5.31 -11.94
CA GLU A 52 22.94 -5.37 -13.29
C GLU A 52 24.00 -4.29 -13.52
N ALA A 53 23.82 -3.08 -12.97
CA ALA A 53 24.84 -2.04 -12.98
C ALA A 53 26.12 -2.45 -12.21
N LEU A 54 25.97 -3.04 -11.02
CA LEU A 54 27.11 -3.58 -10.25
C LEU A 54 27.83 -4.69 -11.02
N ARG A 55 27.09 -5.57 -11.69
CA ARG A 55 27.63 -6.66 -12.50
C ARG A 55 28.38 -6.12 -13.73
N ALA A 56 27.88 -5.06 -14.35
CA ALA A 56 28.54 -4.38 -15.48
C ALA A 56 29.85 -3.68 -15.09
N GLU A 57 29.93 -3.16 -13.86
CA GLU A 57 31.16 -2.55 -13.32
C GLU A 57 32.13 -3.57 -12.73
N SER A 58 31.65 -4.76 -12.33
CA SER A 58 32.48 -5.80 -11.72
C SER A 58 33.64 -6.24 -12.63
N GLY A 59 34.86 -6.17 -12.09
CA GLY A 59 36.09 -6.55 -12.79
C GLY A 59 36.83 -5.40 -13.48
N THR A 60 36.41 -4.16 -13.25
CA THR A 60 37.08 -2.96 -13.76
C THR A 60 38.07 -2.34 -12.76
N ALA A 61 37.91 -2.59 -11.45
CA ALA A 61 38.81 -2.13 -10.39
C ALA A 61 39.23 -3.25 -9.41
N PRO A 62 40.39 -3.11 -8.71
CA PRO A 62 40.91 -4.15 -7.80
C PRO A 62 40.05 -4.44 -6.56
N ASN A 63 39.08 -3.58 -6.25
CA ASN A 63 38.20 -3.68 -5.08
C ASN A 63 36.73 -3.92 -5.46
N ASP A 64 36.47 -4.36 -6.69
CA ASP A 64 35.10 -4.65 -7.12
C ASP A 64 34.55 -5.90 -6.42
N PHE A 65 33.23 -5.93 -6.30
CA PHE A 65 32.52 -7.12 -5.85
C PHE A 65 32.80 -8.28 -6.80
N SER A 66 33.13 -9.44 -6.22
CA SER A 66 33.18 -10.68 -6.98
C SER A 66 31.76 -11.11 -7.42
N PRO A 67 31.61 -11.89 -8.50
CA PRO A 67 30.31 -12.40 -8.93
C PRO A 67 29.55 -13.14 -7.81
N ASP A 68 30.27 -13.94 -7.01
CA ASP A 68 29.68 -14.68 -5.88
C ASP A 68 29.15 -13.76 -4.76
N GLU A 69 29.72 -12.56 -4.60
CA GLU A 69 29.23 -11.57 -3.64
C GLU A 69 28.00 -10.85 -4.17
N ILE A 70 27.96 -10.54 -5.47
CA ILE A 70 26.81 -9.95 -6.14
C ILE A 70 25.61 -10.89 -6.05
N ASP A 71 25.79 -12.19 -6.30
CA ASP A 71 24.69 -13.18 -6.23
C ASP A 71 24.13 -13.33 -4.79
N ARG A 72 24.98 -13.17 -3.76
CA ARG A 72 24.52 -13.14 -2.36
C ARG A 72 23.72 -11.88 -2.04
N ILE A 73 24.13 -10.74 -2.60
CA ILE A 73 23.41 -9.47 -2.47
C ILE A 73 22.05 -9.58 -3.17
N GLU A 74 22.01 -10.13 -4.39
CA GLU A 74 20.80 -10.43 -5.16
C GLU A 74 19.82 -11.25 -4.33
N THR A 75 20.25 -12.42 -3.85
CA THR A 75 19.42 -13.31 -3.03
C THR A 75 18.89 -12.61 -1.78
N ALA A 76 19.70 -11.76 -1.13
CA ALA A 76 19.30 -11.03 0.07
C ALA A 76 18.30 -9.88 -0.22
N LEU A 77 18.41 -9.25 -1.38
CA LEU A 77 17.54 -8.16 -1.82
C LEU A 77 16.21 -8.67 -2.38
N GLU A 78 16.22 -9.75 -3.18
CA GLU A 78 15.01 -10.42 -3.65
C GLU A 78 14.12 -10.87 -2.48
N GLY A 79 14.73 -11.31 -1.37
CA GLY A 79 14.03 -11.65 -0.14
C GLY A 79 13.27 -10.49 0.52
N GLN A 80 13.53 -9.23 0.14
CA GLN A 80 12.86 -8.04 0.70
C GLN A 80 11.60 -7.66 -0.07
N VAL A 81 11.38 -8.20 -1.26
CA VAL A 81 10.23 -7.91 -2.14
C VAL A 81 9.42 -9.19 -2.47
N PRO A 82 8.97 -9.96 -1.46
CA PRO A 82 8.38 -11.29 -1.67
C PRO A 82 7.04 -11.28 -2.42
N LEU A 83 6.41 -10.12 -2.58
CA LEU A 83 5.14 -9.95 -3.28
C LEU A 83 5.27 -9.20 -4.61
N ALA A 84 6.50 -9.00 -5.11
CA ALA A 84 6.71 -8.46 -6.44
C ALA A 84 6.04 -9.39 -7.48
N LEU A 85 5.33 -8.78 -8.42
CA LEU A 85 4.66 -9.50 -9.50
C LEU A 85 5.53 -9.52 -10.75
N PRO A 86 5.49 -10.58 -11.56
CA PRO A 86 6.24 -10.67 -12.82
C PRO A 86 5.56 -9.85 -13.93
N ILE A 87 5.41 -8.54 -13.70
CA ILE A 87 4.80 -7.59 -14.62
C ILE A 87 5.73 -6.41 -14.82
N SER A 88 5.58 -5.71 -15.95
CA SER A 88 6.39 -4.51 -16.22
C SER A 88 6.20 -3.44 -15.14
N PRO A 89 7.27 -2.73 -14.74
CA PRO A 89 7.20 -1.60 -13.80
C PRO A 89 6.26 -0.48 -14.31
N LEU A 90 6.10 -0.32 -15.63
CA LEU A 90 5.14 0.63 -16.20
C LEU A 90 3.70 0.22 -15.89
N VAL A 91 3.39 -1.08 -15.98
CA VAL A 91 2.06 -1.61 -15.65
C VAL A 91 1.80 -1.47 -14.16
N ALA A 92 2.80 -1.78 -13.31
CA ALA A 92 2.72 -1.56 -11.87
C ALA A 92 2.52 -0.06 -11.52
N GLY A 93 3.20 0.84 -12.21
CA GLY A 93 3.02 2.29 -12.07
C GLY A 93 1.62 2.75 -12.45
N LEU A 94 1.06 2.27 -13.56
CA LEU A 94 -0.32 2.56 -13.94
C LEU A 94 -1.32 2.01 -12.91
N LEU A 95 -1.07 0.83 -12.38
CA LEU A 95 -1.88 0.22 -11.33
C LEU A 95 -1.86 1.06 -10.05
N LEU A 96 -0.71 1.63 -9.66
CA LEU A 96 -0.61 2.58 -8.54
C LEU A 96 -1.46 3.83 -8.79
N VAL A 97 -1.35 4.44 -9.97
CA VAL A 97 -2.12 5.64 -10.30
C VAL A 97 -3.62 5.36 -10.24
N LEU A 98 -4.07 4.28 -10.87
CA LEU A 98 -5.48 3.85 -10.84
C LEU A 98 -5.95 3.59 -9.40
N THR A 99 -5.14 2.88 -8.61
CA THR A 99 -5.45 2.57 -7.22
C THR A 99 -5.51 3.83 -6.37
N GLY A 100 -4.65 4.81 -6.60
CA GLY A 100 -4.70 6.12 -5.93
C GLY A 100 -5.98 6.89 -6.23
N VAL A 101 -6.45 6.89 -7.49
CA VAL A 101 -7.74 7.50 -7.86
C VAL A 101 -8.90 6.80 -7.16
N LEU A 102 -8.89 5.46 -7.12
CA LEU A 102 -9.89 4.67 -6.41
C LEU A 102 -9.86 4.91 -4.89
N ALA A 103 -8.67 5.08 -4.31
CA ALA A 103 -8.49 5.40 -2.91
C ALA A 103 -9.09 6.76 -2.55
N GLU A 104 -8.86 7.77 -3.37
CA GLU A 104 -9.46 9.09 -3.16
C GLU A 104 -10.98 9.06 -3.31
N ALA A 105 -11.50 8.32 -4.30
CA ALA A 105 -12.94 8.11 -4.43
C ALA A 105 -13.54 7.39 -3.21
N ALA A 106 -12.87 6.34 -2.71
CA ALA A 106 -13.28 5.63 -1.50
C ALA A 106 -13.22 6.54 -0.26
N ASN A 107 -12.21 7.41 -0.17
CA ASN A 107 -12.08 8.41 0.89
C ASN A 107 -13.25 9.41 0.88
N LEU A 108 -13.62 9.93 -0.29
CA LEU A 108 -14.80 10.81 -0.43
C LEU A 108 -16.10 10.11 -0.02
N VAL A 109 -16.29 8.84 -0.41
CA VAL A 109 -17.45 8.04 -0.01
C VAL A 109 -17.44 7.79 1.49
N ALA A 110 -16.28 7.47 2.08
CA ALA A 110 -16.12 7.29 3.52
C ALA A 110 -16.57 8.54 4.28
N VAL A 111 -16.00 9.69 3.93
CA VAL A 111 -16.36 10.97 4.55
C VAL A 111 -17.86 11.20 4.41
N ARG A 112 -18.46 11.03 3.23
CA ARG A 112 -19.90 11.23 3.05
C ARG A 112 -20.75 10.27 3.88
N ALA A 113 -20.43 8.98 3.91
CA ALA A 113 -21.17 7.99 4.69
C ALA A 113 -21.09 8.26 6.20
N PHE A 114 -19.91 8.64 6.70
CA PHE A 114 -19.72 8.95 8.12
C PHE A 114 -20.29 10.32 8.51
N PHE A 115 -20.34 11.31 7.61
CA PHE A 115 -20.96 12.61 7.92
C PHE A 115 -22.49 12.62 7.73
N ALA A 116 -23.04 11.93 6.72
CA ALA A 116 -24.48 11.90 6.46
C ALA A 116 -25.27 11.24 7.61
N GLU A 117 -24.77 10.14 8.18
CA GLU A 117 -25.42 9.49 9.33
C GLU A 117 -25.35 10.36 10.59
N SER A 118 -24.27 11.13 10.75
CA SER A 118 -24.10 12.04 11.90
C SER A 118 -25.11 13.18 11.84
N GLY A 119 -25.43 13.66 10.62
CA GLY A 119 -26.50 14.63 10.39
C GLY A 119 -27.88 14.10 10.77
N ARG A 120 -28.22 12.85 10.41
CA ARG A 120 -29.50 12.21 10.78
C ARG A 120 -29.64 11.97 12.28
N ALA A 121 -28.57 11.54 12.94
CA ALA A 121 -28.54 11.35 14.39
C ALA A 121 -28.73 12.66 15.18
N LEU A 122 -28.31 13.80 14.60
CA LEU A 122 -28.46 15.14 15.17
C LEU A 122 -29.79 15.81 14.81
N SER A 123 -30.41 15.48 13.67
CA SER A 123 -31.69 16.04 13.24
C SER A 123 -32.93 15.35 13.87
N GLY A 124 -32.74 14.22 14.57
CA GLY A 124 -33.83 13.56 15.30
C GLY A 124 -34.90 12.93 14.40
N GLU A 125 -34.61 12.76 13.12
CA GLU A 125 -35.48 12.03 12.20
C GLU A 125 -35.20 10.54 12.36
N LEU A 126 -36.10 9.87 13.09
CA LEU A 126 -36.23 8.40 13.11
C LEU A 126 -36.81 7.90 11.79
#